data_AF-A0A542MEY3-F1
#
_entry.id   AF-A0A542MEY3-F1
#
_cell.length_a   1.000
_cell.length_b   1.000
_cell.length_c   1.000
_cell.angle_alpha   90.00
_cell.angle_beta   90.00
_cell.angle_gamma   90.00
#
_symmetry.space_group_name_H-M   'P 1'
#
loop_
_entity.id
_entity.type
_entity.pdbx_description
1 polymer ?
#
loop_
_entity_poly.entity_id
_entity_poly.type
_entity_poly.pdbx_seq_one_letter_code
_entity_poly.pdbx_strand_id
1 'polypeptide(L)'
;MNPIGIRSALPRLLMAFVLLAATLVAALAGAPARAACSIGACVTAGPRLASVDTQQAALLNPLLGGLLGSSLNLGVADWNTLAQGDVKVLGFLNALQATTNTSTPAQALNANVGIGQVAAALGAAANAEANTSLAGVLNALSSRLAGSGATVRVGDLFKLNADTGALAGSTLNALDMLTGLIQLYNYKNVLTTPQPVGISGGALGQAGLVNNLQLYAQVIEPPVYTCGPAGTQFHSAAIRLKLKLDLVTLTPVTNTLNAVPGVTSASVAISRLDVYLETARGEGSLAAIDAAAKAVTLQVAPGVADAYVGSIADSVFFNRTRTLSAADVDYGQIGTLVLNGVNVALEVKSTARGQAPFATSVTLSGTFPQSRTVSTSTAFVTGLTNSLVNNLALRTTILSTGLSSLILAPVANLLSGALQPVLTTLIVNTLSPVLTQVLTGIADPLLKLLGIGLGQMTVSVTGICQACDDFKLTKAVDKTDALPGSLITYTITYQNVGQTTLSGLKVQDATPAFTIYNAGGCGTLGAGLATCSLGTQPAAGATGPLVWTFNGSLAPGASGSVSFTVTVQ
;
A
#
# COMPACT_ATOMS: atom_id res chain seq x y z
N MET A 1 -47.79 -49.75 54.35
CA MET A 1 -47.55 -48.49 53.62
C MET A 1 -47.11 -48.87 52.20
N ASN A 2 -47.89 -48.45 51.20
CA ASN A 2 -47.72 -48.77 49.76
C ASN A 2 -46.38 -48.31 49.19
N PRO A 3 -45.86 -49.01 48.16
CA PRO A 3 -45.19 -48.35 47.05
C PRO A 3 -45.98 -48.55 45.74
N ILE A 4 -46.30 -47.41 45.14
CA ILE A 4 -47.03 -47.22 43.88
C ILE A 4 -46.13 -47.61 42.71
N GLY A 5 -46.73 -48.27 41.72
CA GLY A 5 -46.06 -48.76 40.52
C GLY A 5 -45.55 -47.66 39.60
N ILE A 6 -44.30 -47.80 39.17
CA ILE A 6 -43.71 -47.09 38.02
C ILE A 6 -43.35 -48.18 37.00
N ARG A 7 -44.37 -48.65 36.26
CA ARG A 7 -44.20 -49.37 35.00
C ARG A 7 -44.88 -48.53 33.93
N SER A 8 -44.12 -47.91 33.01
CA SER A 8 -44.51 -47.64 31.60
C SER A 8 -43.85 -46.42 30.90
N ALA A 9 -43.01 -45.62 31.55
CA ALA A 9 -42.50 -44.38 30.91
C ALA A 9 -41.26 -44.56 30.00
N LEU A 10 -40.47 -45.62 30.19
CA LEU A 10 -39.15 -45.75 29.55
C LEU A 10 -39.16 -45.99 28.02
N PRO A 11 -40.07 -46.79 27.42
CA PRO A 11 -40.04 -47.01 25.97
C PRO A 11 -40.63 -45.84 25.15
N ARG A 12 -41.45 -44.98 25.75
CA ARG A 12 -42.00 -43.78 25.07
C ARG A 12 -41.00 -42.62 24.99
N LEU A 13 -40.12 -42.49 25.99
CA LEU A 13 -39.09 -41.45 26.01
C LEU A 13 -37.97 -41.72 24.98
N LEU A 14 -37.59 -42.99 24.81
CA LEU A 14 -36.57 -43.40 23.84
C LEU A 14 -37.02 -43.18 22.39
N MET A 15 -38.30 -43.46 22.10
CA MET A 15 -38.86 -43.32 20.74
C MET A 15 -39.05 -41.84 20.34
N ALA A 16 -39.36 -40.96 21.30
CA ALA A 16 -39.38 -39.51 21.09
C ALA A 16 -37.97 -38.93 20.83
N PHE A 17 -36.94 -39.46 21.51
CA PHE A 17 -35.55 -39.03 21.31
C PHE A 17 -34.99 -39.44 19.94
N VAL A 18 -35.37 -40.63 19.45
CA VAL A 18 -34.96 -41.12 18.11
C VAL A 18 -35.65 -40.33 16.99
N LEU A 19 -36.93 -39.95 17.14
CA LEU A 19 -37.62 -39.08 16.15
C LEU A 19 -37.08 -37.63 16.17
N LEU A 20 -36.71 -37.10 17.33
CA LEU A 20 -36.13 -35.76 17.45
C LEU A 20 -34.70 -35.71 16.90
N ALA A 21 -33.92 -36.78 17.09
CA ALA A 21 -32.58 -36.92 16.50
C ALA A 21 -32.64 -37.11 14.97
N ALA A 22 -33.59 -37.90 14.46
CA ALA A 22 -33.78 -38.09 13.02
C ALA A 22 -34.27 -36.81 12.30
N THR A 23 -35.10 -35.99 12.96
CA THR A 23 -35.53 -34.68 12.42
C THR A 23 -34.45 -33.61 12.51
N LEU A 24 -33.58 -33.64 13.54
CA LEU A 24 -32.41 -32.76 13.64
C LEU A 24 -31.31 -33.11 12.61
N VAL A 25 -31.09 -34.40 12.32
CA VAL A 25 -30.17 -34.86 11.27
C VAL A 25 -30.73 -34.56 9.87
N ALA A 26 -32.04 -34.67 9.66
CA ALA A 26 -32.68 -34.23 8.40
C ALA A 26 -32.66 -32.70 8.22
N ALA A 27 -32.70 -31.92 9.30
CA ALA A 27 -32.57 -30.46 9.26
C ALA A 27 -31.12 -29.97 9.04
N LEU A 28 -30.11 -30.78 9.40
CA LEU A 28 -28.69 -30.49 9.16
C LEU A 28 -28.16 -31.05 7.82
N ALA A 29 -28.87 -31.99 7.20
CA ALA A 29 -28.52 -32.56 5.89
C ALA A 29 -29.00 -31.73 4.68
N GLY A 30 -29.70 -30.61 4.93
CA GLY A 30 -30.29 -29.75 3.90
C GLY A 30 -29.53 -28.45 3.60
N ALA A 31 -28.33 -28.23 4.15
CA ALA A 31 -27.51 -27.11 3.69
C ALA A 31 -26.98 -27.46 2.29
N PRO A 32 -27.30 -26.69 1.24
CA PRO A 32 -26.66 -26.90 -0.06
C PRO A 32 -25.15 -26.83 0.14
N ALA A 33 -24.42 -27.80 -0.40
CA ALA A 33 -22.97 -27.76 -0.44
C ALA A 33 -22.57 -26.38 -0.96
N ARG A 34 -21.95 -25.55 -0.10
CA ARG A 34 -21.47 -24.22 -0.51
C ARG A 34 -20.52 -24.43 -1.69
N ALA A 35 -20.71 -23.68 -2.77
CA ALA A 35 -19.68 -23.49 -3.78
C ALA A 35 -18.34 -23.23 -3.08
N ALA A 36 -17.28 -23.91 -3.52
CA ALA A 36 -15.94 -23.63 -3.01
C ALA A 36 -15.57 -22.21 -3.50
N CYS A 37 -15.79 -21.21 -2.66
CA CYS A 37 -15.43 -19.84 -2.98
C CYS A 37 -13.98 -19.57 -2.57
N SER A 38 -13.18 -19.09 -3.53
CA SER A 38 -11.93 -18.43 -3.25
C SER A 38 -12.23 -17.04 -2.68
N ILE A 39 -11.82 -16.80 -1.44
CA ILE A 39 -12.03 -15.53 -0.73
C ILE A 39 -10.67 -14.88 -0.48
N GLY A 40 -10.57 -13.62 -0.89
CA GLY A 40 -9.41 -12.75 -0.70
C GLY A 40 -9.83 -11.33 -0.35
N ALA A 41 -8.86 -10.45 -0.15
CA ALA A 41 -9.08 -9.02 0.00
C ALA A 41 -7.95 -8.24 -0.65
N CYS A 42 -8.28 -7.04 -1.15
CA CYS A 42 -7.30 -6.09 -1.66
C CYS A 42 -6.91 -5.11 -0.56
N VAL A 43 -5.60 -4.92 -0.37
CA VAL A 43 -5.01 -4.05 0.65
C VAL A 43 -3.92 -3.16 0.05
N THR A 44 -3.94 -1.88 0.40
CA THR A 44 -2.88 -0.92 0.10
C THR A 44 -2.27 -0.36 1.39
N ALA A 45 -1.00 0.04 1.32
CA ALA A 45 -0.29 0.78 2.35
C ALA A 45 0.13 2.13 1.77
N GLY A 46 -0.82 3.07 1.73
CA GLY A 46 -0.72 4.34 1.02
C GLY A 46 -1.44 5.48 1.76
N PRO A 47 -1.30 6.73 1.28
CA PRO A 47 -1.74 7.93 1.99
C PRO A 47 -3.25 8.03 2.20
N ARG A 48 -4.07 7.55 1.27
CA ARG A 48 -5.54 7.56 1.30
C ARG A 48 -6.15 8.80 1.98
N LEU A 49 -5.74 9.98 1.52
CA LEU A 49 -6.14 11.26 2.09
C LEU A 49 -7.62 11.52 1.84
N ALA A 50 -8.37 11.95 2.86
CA ALA A 50 -9.77 12.32 2.70
C ALA A 50 -9.94 13.60 1.86
N SER A 51 -9.02 14.54 2.07
CA SER A 51 -8.90 15.78 1.31
C SER A 51 -7.45 16.25 1.32
N VAL A 52 -7.13 17.10 0.35
CA VAL A 52 -5.87 17.82 0.27
C VAL A 52 -6.17 19.31 0.42
N ASP A 53 -5.55 19.96 1.41
CA ASP A 53 -5.61 21.41 1.56
C ASP A 53 -4.50 22.14 0.79
N THR A 54 -4.46 23.47 0.86
CA THR A 54 -3.46 24.29 0.17
C THR A 54 -2.04 24.05 0.66
N GLN A 55 -1.84 23.77 1.95
CA GLN A 55 -0.53 23.50 2.54
C GLN A 55 -0.04 22.12 2.10
N GLN A 56 -0.90 21.10 2.16
CA GLN A 56 -0.61 19.75 1.70
C GLN A 56 -0.32 19.70 0.20
N ALA A 57 -1.07 20.44 -0.64
CA ALA A 57 -0.78 20.54 -2.07
C ALA A 57 0.58 21.21 -2.35
N ALA A 58 0.94 22.22 -1.55
CA ALA A 58 2.25 22.89 -1.63
C ALA A 58 3.41 21.97 -1.21
N LEU A 59 3.13 20.89 -0.48
CA LEU A 59 4.11 19.84 -0.13
C LEU A 59 4.15 18.71 -1.17
N LEU A 60 2.99 18.24 -1.65
CA LEU A 60 2.86 17.10 -2.55
C LEU A 60 3.59 17.32 -3.88
N ASN A 61 3.42 18.50 -4.50
CA ASN A 61 4.07 18.83 -5.77
C ASN A 61 5.62 18.74 -5.66
N PRO A 62 6.27 19.45 -4.71
CA PRO A 62 7.69 19.29 -4.40
C PRO A 62 8.12 17.85 -4.09
N LEU A 63 7.41 17.17 -3.19
CA LEU A 63 7.81 15.86 -2.70
C LEU A 63 7.77 14.81 -3.82
N LEU A 64 6.64 14.71 -4.52
CA LEU A 64 6.46 13.73 -5.58
C LEU A 64 7.27 14.10 -6.83
N GLY A 65 7.42 15.40 -7.12
CA GLY A 65 8.27 15.87 -8.20
C GLY A 65 9.75 15.56 -7.96
N GLY A 66 10.23 15.78 -6.73
CA GLY A 66 11.60 15.43 -6.33
C GLY A 66 11.87 13.93 -6.41
N LEU A 67 10.93 13.10 -5.95
CA LEU A 67 11.04 11.64 -6.05
C LEU A 67 11.00 11.15 -7.50
N LEU A 68 10.21 11.79 -8.36
CA LEU A 68 10.11 11.48 -9.78
C LEU A 68 11.30 12.03 -10.60
N GLY A 69 12.01 13.02 -10.08
CA GLY A 69 13.06 13.75 -10.82
C GLY A 69 12.49 14.69 -11.90
N SER A 70 11.22 15.09 -11.80
CA SER A 70 10.57 16.05 -12.72
C SER A 70 9.53 16.90 -11.99
N SER A 71 9.14 18.05 -12.55
CA SER A 71 8.18 18.92 -11.89
C SER A 71 6.75 18.40 -12.01
N LEU A 72 6.06 18.23 -10.88
CA LEU A 72 4.60 18.08 -10.81
C LEU A 72 3.97 19.41 -10.44
N ASN A 73 2.88 19.78 -11.11
CA ASN A 73 2.15 21.02 -10.88
C ASN A 73 0.64 20.78 -10.99
N LEU A 74 0.10 20.14 -9.95
CA LEU A 74 -1.33 19.89 -9.79
C LEU A 74 -1.91 20.88 -8.77
N GLY A 75 -3.13 21.34 -9.05
CA GLY A 75 -3.87 22.21 -8.12
C GLY A 75 -4.49 21.42 -6.96
N VAL A 76 -4.97 22.13 -5.96
CA VAL A 76 -5.68 21.53 -4.81
C VAL A 76 -6.90 20.71 -5.27
N ALA A 77 -7.65 21.20 -6.27
CA ALA A 77 -8.79 20.48 -6.82
C ALA A 77 -8.37 19.15 -7.47
N ASP A 78 -7.32 19.16 -8.30
CA ASP A 78 -6.77 17.95 -8.93
C ASP A 78 -6.33 16.93 -7.87
N TRP A 79 -5.63 17.40 -6.83
CA TRP A 79 -5.21 16.54 -5.72
C TRP A 79 -6.39 15.93 -4.96
N ASN A 80 -7.45 16.71 -4.70
CA ASN A 80 -8.67 16.17 -4.08
C ASN A 80 -9.36 15.15 -4.99
N THR A 81 -9.41 15.40 -6.30
CA THR A 81 -9.96 14.43 -7.26
C THR A 81 -9.17 13.13 -7.26
N LEU A 82 -7.83 13.17 -7.20
CA LEU A 82 -7.01 11.96 -7.08
C LEU A 82 -7.17 11.27 -5.72
N ALA A 83 -7.23 12.04 -4.64
CA ALA A 83 -7.36 11.54 -3.28
C ALA A 83 -8.70 10.82 -3.05
N GLN A 84 -9.79 11.33 -3.64
CA GLN A 84 -11.14 10.76 -3.53
C GLN A 84 -11.49 9.81 -4.69
N GLY A 85 -10.63 9.72 -5.70
CA GLY A 85 -10.87 8.96 -6.91
C GLY A 85 -10.53 7.48 -6.74
N ASP A 86 -11.54 6.63 -6.74
CA ASP A 86 -11.41 5.18 -6.80
C ASP A 86 -11.75 4.66 -8.21
N VAL A 87 -11.01 3.66 -8.68
CA VAL A 87 -11.21 2.97 -9.96
C VAL A 87 -11.30 1.48 -9.70
N LYS A 88 -12.23 0.76 -10.36
CA LYS A 88 -12.34 -0.70 -10.26
C LYS A 88 -11.06 -1.37 -10.77
N VAL A 89 -10.51 -2.29 -9.97
CA VAL A 89 -9.29 -3.03 -10.31
C VAL A 89 -9.44 -3.71 -11.67
N LEU A 90 -10.58 -4.34 -11.95
CA LEU A 90 -10.84 -4.99 -13.24
C LEU A 90 -10.84 -4.02 -14.42
N GLY A 91 -11.47 -2.85 -14.26
CA GLY A 91 -11.47 -1.82 -15.29
C GLY A 91 -10.07 -1.33 -15.61
N PHE A 92 -9.28 -1.08 -14.55
CA PHE A 92 -7.87 -0.70 -14.69
C PHE A 92 -7.03 -1.78 -15.37
N LEU A 93 -7.14 -3.05 -14.97
CA LEU A 93 -6.37 -4.15 -15.59
C LEU A 93 -6.72 -4.33 -17.07
N ASN A 94 -7.99 -4.14 -17.46
CA ASN A 94 -8.41 -4.18 -18.86
C ASN A 94 -7.82 -3.00 -19.66
N ALA A 95 -7.87 -1.79 -19.10
CA ALA A 95 -7.27 -0.61 -19.72
C ALA A 95 -5.74 -0.70 -19.83
N LEU A 96 -5.08 -1.33 -18.85
CA LEU A 96 -3.64 -1.56 -18.87
C LEU A 96 -3.25 -2.60 -19.93
N GLN A 97 -4.03 -3.66 -20.09
CA GLN A 97 -3.83 -4.65 -21.18
C GLN A 97 -3.91 -3.98 -22.56
N ALA A 98 -4.92 -3.11 -22.76
CA ALA A 98 -5.06 -2.35 -24.00
C ALA A 98 -3.86 -1.41 -24.23
N THR A 99 -3.44 -0.68 -23.19
CA THR A 99 -2.27 0.22 -23.26
C THR A 99 -0.96 -0.51 -23.56
N THR A 100 -0.81 -1.74 -23.06
CA THR A 100 0.42 -2.55 -23.20
C THR A 100 0.38 -3.55 -24.35
N ASN A 101 -0.74 -3.66 -25.07
CA ASN A 101 -1.00 -4.68 -26.08
C ASN A 101 -0.76 -6.12 -25.58
N THR A 102 -1.22 -6.42 -24.37
CA THR A 102 -1.07 -7.75 -23.75
C THR A 102 -2.42 -8.48 -23.66
N SER A 103 -2.39 -9.81 -23.53
CA SER A 103 -3.59 -10.65 -23.55
C SER A 103 -4.07 -11.08 -22.17
N THR A 104 -3.28 -10.88 -21.12
CA THR A 104 -3.66 -11.22 -19.75
C THR A 104 -3.28 -10.11 -18.77
N PRO A 105 -4.03 -9.96 -17.64
CA PRO A 105 -3.67 -9.01 -16.60
C PRO A 105 -2.26 -9.22 -16.04
N ALA A 106 -1.82 -10.48 -15.90
CA ALA A 106 -0.48 -10.80 -15.43
C ALA A 106 0.61 -10.31 -16.40
N GLN A 107 0.40 -10.43 -17.71
CA GLN A 107 1.32 -9.87 -18.72
C GLN A 107 1.36 -8.34 -18.64
N ALA A 108 0.20 -7.69 -18.52
CA ALA A 108 0.09 -6.24 -18.41
C ALA A 108 0.80 -5.68 -17.18
N LEU A 109 0.63 -6.32 -16.02
CA LEU A 109 1.29 -5.93 -14.77
C LEU A 109 2.82 -6.06 -14.89
N ASN A 110 3.31 -7.07 -15.59
CA ASN A 110 4.75 -7.32 -15.74
C ASN A 110 5.40 -6.60 -16.93
N ALA A 111 4.62 -5.94 -17.78
CA ALA A 111 5.14 -5.12 -18.86
C ALA A 111 5.87 -3.89 -18.32
N ASN A 112 6.92 -3.44 -19.04
CA ASN A 112 7.53 -2.14 -18.77
C ASN A 112 6.61 -1.05 -19.34
N VAL A 113 6.14 -0.16 -18.47
CA VAL A 113 5.13 0.85 -18.78
C VAL A 113 5.51 2.19 -18.15
N GLY A 114 5.30 3.29 -18.87
CA GLY A 114 5.53 4.64 -18.36
C GLY A 114 4.48 5.05 -17.32
N ILE A 115 4.85 5.81 -16.28
CA ILE A 115 3.87 6.27 -15.26
C ILE A 115 2.71 7.05 -15.92
N GLY A 116 2.99 7.86 -16.95
CA GLY A 116 1.94 8.54 -17.72
C GLY A 116 0.99 7.58 -18.44
N GLN A 117 1.48 6.45 -18.95
CA GLN A 117 0.64 5.39 -19.54
C GLN A 117 -0.21 4.69 -18.47
N VAL A 118 0.30 4.51 -17.25
CA VAL A 118 -0.51 3.98 -16.14
C VAL A 118 -1.62 4.99 -15.76
N ALA A 119 -1.30 6.28 -15.71
CA ALA A 119 -2.30 7.34 -15.50
C ALA A 119 -3.37 7.34 -16.60
N ALA A 120 -2.99 7.14 -17.87
CA ALA A 120 -3.94 6.99 -18.97
C ALA A 120 -4.86 5.76 -18.81
N ALA A 121 -4.30 4.61 -18.38
CA ALA A 121 -5.09 3.41 -18.13
C ALA A 121 -6.09 3.60 -16.98
N LEU A 122 -5.68 4.27 -15.89
CA LEU A 122 -6.60 4.67 -14.82
C LEU A 122 -7.67 5.63 -15.33
N GLY A 123 -7.31 6.60 -16.18
CA GLY A 123 -8.23 7.57 -16.76
C GLY A 123 -9.28 6.91 -17.67
N ALA A 124 -8.86 5.95 -18.49
CA ALA A 124 -9.75 5.16 -19.34
C ALA A 124 -10.73 4.30 -18.51
N ALA A 125 -10.24 3.68 -17.44
CA ALA A 125 -11.09 2.93 -16.51
C ALA A 125 -12.07 3.84 -15.77
N ALA A 126 -11.64 5.01 -15.27
CA ALA A 126 -12.51 6.00 -14.66
C ALA A 126 -13.61 6.49 -15.64
N ASN A 127 -13.27 6.68 -16.91
CA ASN A 127 -14.23 7.07 -17.95
C ASN A 127 -15.26 5.96 -18.22
N ALA A 128 -14.84 4.69 -18.22
CA ALA A 128 -15.74 3.54 -18.34
C ALA A 128 -16.71 3.42 -17.14
N GLU A 129 -16.34 4.00 -16.00
CA GLU A 129 -17.17 4.11 -14.80
C GLU A 129 -17.97 5.42 -14.73
N ALA A 130 -17.98 6.22 -15.80
CA ALA A 130 -18.61 7.54 -15.89
C ALA A 130 -18.08 8.58 -14.88
N ASN A 131 -16.89 8.38 -14.32
CA ASN A 131 -16.21 9.35 -13.47
C ASN A 131 -15.35 10.31 -14.31
N THR A 132 -16.02 11.22 -15.01
CA THR A 132 -15.39 12.14 -15.98
C THR A 132 -14.42 13.13 -15.34
N SER A 133 -14.66 13.54 -14.10
CA SER A 133 -13.75 14.42 -13.34
C SER A 133 -12.41 13.73 -13.09
N LEU A 134 -12.43 12.51 -12.55
CA LEU A 134 -11.23 11.72 -12.33
C LEU A 134 -10.51 11.38 -13.64
N ALA A 135 -11.27 10.99 -14.67
CA ALA A 135 -10.71 10.73 -15.99
C ALA A 135 -10.00 11.96 -16.57
N GLY A 136 -10.59 13.16 -16.43
CA GLY A 136 -10.01 14.42 -16.88
C GLY A 136 -8.66 14.71 -16.21
N VAL A 137 -8.59 14.61 -14.88
CA VAL A 137 -7.36 14.84 -14.11
C VAL A 137 -6.28 13.81 -14.48
N LEU A 138 -6.63 12.53 -14.60
CA LEU A 138 -5.70 11.46 -14.96
C LEU A 138 -5.16 11.59 -16.39
N ASN A 139 -6.00 12.05 -17.35
CA ASN A 139 -5.57 12.32 -18.71
C ASN A 139 -4.63 13.53 -18.78
N ALA A 140 -4.90 14.59 -18.00
CA ALA A 140 -4.00 15.73 -17.88
C ALA A 140 -2.68 15.37 -17.20
N LEU A 141 -2.70 14.46 -16.22
CA LEU A 141 -1.50 13.93 -15.59
C LEU A 141 -0.69 13.07 -16.57
N SER A 142 -1.37 12.21 -17.34
CA SER A 142 -0.76 11.38 -18.39
C SER A 142 0.04 12.23 -19.37
N SER A 143 -0.55 13.31 -19.90
CA SER A 143 0.12 14.18 -20.88
C SER A 143 1.35 14.89 -20.29
N ARG A 144 1.28 15.33 -19.03
CA ARG A 144 2.42 15.93 -18.32
C ARG A 144 3.56 14.93 -18.09
N LEU A 145 3.23 13.65 -17.90
CA LEU A 145 4.20 12.58 -17.63
C LEU A 145 4.71 11.87 -18.89
N ALA A 146 4.12 12.09 -20.06
CA ALA A 146 4.42 11.39 -21.31
C ALA A 146 5.89 11.52 -21.76
N GLY A 147 6.59 12.59 -21.36
CA GLY A 147 8.00 12.83 -21.68
C GLY A 147 8.99 12.50 -20.56
N SER A 148 8.54 12.03 -19.40
CA SER A 148 9.40 11.81 -18.23
C SER A 148 10.41 10.66 -18.40
N GLY A 149 10.17 9.75 -19.35
CA GLY A 149 10.92 8.49 -19.45
C GLY A 149 10.74 7.56 -18.24
N ALA A 150 9.84 7.91 -17.31
CA ALA A 150 9.70 7.20 -16.05
C ALA A 150 8.96 5.88 -16.23
N THR A 151 9.69 4.79 -16.46
CA THR A 151 9.12 3.45 -16.66
C THR A 151 9.18 2.59 -15.41
N VAL A 152 8.14 1.80 -15.18
CA VAL A 152 7.99 0.85 -14.08
C VAL A 152 7.32 -0.43 -14.56
N ARG A 153 7.27 -1.44 -13.69
CA ARG A 153 6.38 -2.61 -13.84
C ARG A 153 5.34 -2.51 -12.74
N VAL A 154 4.07 -2.39 -13.11
CA VAL A 154 2.99 -2.22 -12.13
C VAL A 154 2.92 -3.42 -11.18
N GLY A 155 3.26 -4.62 -11.67
CA GLY A 155 3.33 -5.85 -10.91
C GLY A 155 4.39 -5.85 -9.81
N ASP A 156 5.33 -4.91 -9.77
CA ASP A 156 6.24 -4.74 -8.63
C ASP A 156 5.62 -3.95 -7.48
N LEU A 157 4.62 -3.12 -7.79
CA LEU A 157 3.82 -2.38 -6.81
C LEU A 157 2.56 -3.17 -6.39
N PHE A 158 1.83 -3.72 -7.36
CA PHE A 158 0.52 -4.35 -7.15
C PHE A 158 0.58 -5.84 -7.47
N LYS A 159 0.58 -6.67 -6.41
CA LYS A 159 0.64 -8.13 -6.48
C LYS A 159 -0.78 -8.70 -6.51
N LEU A 160 -1.07 -9.51 -7.52
CA LEU A 160 -2.35 -10.19 -7.67
C LEU A 160 -2.18 -11.67 -7.34
N ASN A 161 -2.68 -12.07 -6.18
CA ASN A 161 -2.69 -13.43 -5.64
C ASN A 161 -4.14 -13.97 -5.51
N ALA A 162 -5.09 -13.31 -6.14
CA ALA A 162 -6.50 -13.70 -6.23
C ALA A 162 -6.91 -13.87 -7.70
N ASP A 163 -7.93 -14.68 -7.95
CA ASP A 163 -8.49 -14.85 -9.29
C ASP A 163 -9.03 -13.50 -9.81
N THR A 164 -8.78 -13.20 -11.08
CA THR A 164 -9.21 -11.92 -11.66
C THR A 164 -10.73 -11.75 -11.58
N GLY A 165 -11.49 -12.83 -11.78
CA GLY A 165 -12.94 -12.83 -11.62
C GLY A 165 -13.41 -12.44 -10.21
N ALA A 166 -12.57 -12.62 -9.19
CA ALA A 166 -12.87 -12.27 -7.81
C ALA A 166 -12.83 -10.75 -7.55
N LEU A 167 -12.20 -9.96 -8.43
CA LEU A 167 -11.86 -8.55 -8.19
C LEU A 167 -13.01 -7.56 -8.42
N ALA A 168 -14.21 -8.03 -8.79
CA ALA A 168 -15.33 -7.17 -9.16
C ALA A 168 -15.74 -6.14 -8.09
N GLY A 169 -15.56 -6.49 -6.81
CA GLY A 169 -15.85 -5.61 -5.67
C GLY A 169 -14.66 -4.79 -5.17
N SER A 170 -13.52 -4.80 -5.86
CA SER A 170 -12.29 -4.16 -5.39
C SER A 170 -11.91 -2.93 -6.22
N THR A 171 -11.49 -1.87 -5.54
CA THR A 171 -11.03 -0.63 -6.17
C THR A 171 -9.54 -0.36 -5.90
N LEU A 172 -8.99 0.61 -6.63
CA LEU A 172 -7.70 1.23 -6.38
C LEU A 172 -7.90 2.74 -6.31
N ASN A 173 -7.33 3.36 -5.30
CA ASN A 173 -7.29 4.81 -5.19
C ASN A 173 -6.22 5.39 -6.13
N ALA A 174 -6.58 6.45 -6.87
CA ALA A 174 -5.70 7.06 -7.86
C ALA A 174 -4.46 7.71 -7.23
N LEU A 175 -4.60 8.36 -6.06
CA LEU A 175 -3.46 8.94 -5.34
C LEU A 175 -2.54 7.85 -4.75
N ASP A 176 -3.08 6.79 -4.16
CA ASP A 176 -2.28 5.66 -3.67
C ASP A 176 -1.48 5.01 -4.81
N MET A 177 -2.09 4.87 -5.98
CA MET A 177 -1.43 4.32 -7.15
C MET A 177 -0.32 5.26 -7.66
N LEU A 178 -0.61 6.56 -7.81
CA LEU A 178 0.39 7.54 -8.25
C LEU A 178 1.59 7.61 -7.31
N THR A 179 1.35 7.73 -6.01
CA THR A 179 2.40 7.84 -4.98
C THR A 179 3.24 6.56 -4.93
N GLY A 180 2.62 5.39 -4.95
CA GLY A 180 3.32 4.10 -4.99
C GLY A 180 4.16 3.91 -6.25
N LEU A 181 3.67 4.32 -7.43
CA LEU A 181 4.43 4.22 -8.70
C LEU A 181 5.63 5.15 -8.72
N ILE A 182 5.49 6.38 -8.21
CA ILE A 182 6.61 7.33 -8.09
C ILE A 182 7.66 6.78 -7.13
N GLN A 183 7.24 6.18 -6.01
CA GLN A 183 8.16 5.56 -5.06
C GLN A 183 8.90 4.36 -5.67
N LEU A 184 8.19 3.50 -6.40
CA LEU A 184 8.79 2.38 -7.13
C LEU A 184 9.78 2.85 -8.21
N TYR A 185 9.41 3.89 -8.96
CA TYR A 185 10.30 4.48 -9.96
C TYR A 185 11.57 5.05 -9.31
N ASN A 186 11.42 5.82 -8.22
CA ASN A 186 12.53 6.35 -7.47
C ASN A 186 13.47 5.20 -7.05
N TYR A 187 12.95 4.17 -6.37
CA TYR A 187 13.75 3.01 -5.98
C TYR A 187 14.54 2.39 -7.14
N LYS A 188 13.95 2.25 -8.33
CA LYS A 188 14.63 1.66 -9.50
C LYS A 188 15.67 2.56 -10.17
N ASN A 189 15.55 3.88 -10.05
CA ASN A 189 16.31 4.84 -10.87
C ASN A 189 17.21 5.79 -10.06
N VAL A 190 17.27 5.64 -8.72
CA VAL A 190 18.04 6.53 -7.84
C VAL A 190 19.56 6.30 -7.94
N LEU A 191 20.11 6.82 -9.03
CA LEU A 191 21.33 7.63 -9.01
C LEU A 191 20.98 9.14 -8.84
N THR A 192 19.69 9.49 -8.69
CA THR A 192 19.13 10.84 -8.93
C THR A 192 18.50 11.56 -7.73
N THR A 193 18.91 11.28 -6.50
CA THR A 193 18.59 12.20 -5.37
C THR A 193 19.70 13.20 -5.00
N PRO A 194 20.45 13.84 -5.93
CA PRO A 194 21.33 14.94 -5.56
C PRO A 194 20.65 16.32 -5.62
N GLN A 195 19.45 16.47 -6.20
CA GLN A 195 18.81 17.78 -6.35
C GLN A 195 17.74 18.01 -5.26
N PRO A 196 17.91 19.00 -4.37
CA PRO A 196 16.89 19.36 -3.40
C PRO A 196 15.68 19.97 -4.05
N VAL A 197 14.54 19.87 -3.37
CA VAL A 197 13.38 20.70 -3.66
C VAL A 197 13.25 21.77 -2.58
N GLY A 198 13.15 23.04 -3.02
CA GLY A 198 12.96 24.19 -2.15
C GLY A 198 11.49 24.36 -1.76
N ILE A 199 11.20 24.53 -0.47
CA ILE A 199 9.86 24.79 0.06
C ILE A 199 9.94 25.97 1.01
N SER A 200 9.15 27.01 0.78
CA SER A 200 9.14 28.18 1.68
C SER A 200 8.51 27.83 3.03
N GLY A 201 8.95 28.49 4.10
CA GLY A 201 8.33 28.29 5.41
C GLY A 201 6.84 28.65 5.43
N GLY A 202 6.42 29.62 4.62
CA GLY A 202 4.99 29.94 4.45
C GLY A 202 4.16 28.76 3.93
N ALA A 203 4.68 28.02 2.95
CA ALA A 203 4.03 26.81 2.43
C ALA A 203 3.93 25.68 3.47
N LEU A 204 4.89 25.63 4.41
CA LEU A 204 4.90 24.69 5.53
C LEU A 204 3.97 25.11 6.69
N GLY A 205 3.42 26.32 6.66
CA GLY A 205 2.79 26.93 7.85
C GLY A 205 3.79 27.28 8.97
N GLN A 206 5.08 27.40 8.63
CA GLN A 206 6.21 27.61 9.54
C GLN A 206 6.94 28.94 9.29
N ALA A 207 6.28 29.97 8.74
CA ALA A 207 6.92 31.23 8.37
C ALA A 207 7.63 31.96 9.55
N GLY A 208 7.22 31.69 10.80
CA GLY A 208 7.88 32.23 12.00
C GLY A 208 9.11 31.45 12.46
N LEU A 209 9.40 30.28 11.86
CA LEU A 209 10.48 29.39 12.26
C LEU A 209 11.48 29.12 11.12
N VAL A 210 10.98 28.96 9.89
CA VAL A 210 11.75 28.53 8.73
C VAL A 210 11.58 29.57 7.62
N ASN A 211 12.67 30.07 7.05
CA ASN A 211 12.63 30.87 5.82
C ASN A 211 12.40 29.94 4.62
N ASN A 212 13.26 28.92 4.50
CA ASN A 212 13.24 27.96 3.41
C ASN A 212 13.72 26.58 3.88
N LEU A 213 13.12 25.52 3.33
CA LEU A 213 13.50 24.13 3.51
C LEU A 213 14.07 23.61 2.18
N GLN A 214 15.25 22.98 2.21
CA GLN A 214 15.68 22.09 1.14
C GLN A 214 15.35 20.64 1.53
N LEU A 215 14.42 20.04 0.80
CA LEU A 215 13.99 18.66 0.98
C LEU A 215 14.71 17.74 -0.01
N TYR A 216 15.35 16.70 0.52
CA TYR A 216 15.80 15.55 -0.26
C TYR A 216 15.05 14.31 0.26
N ALA A 217 14.54 13.49 -0.66
CA ALA A 217 13.84 12.27 -0.32
C ALA A 217 14.39 11.12 -1.18
N GLN A 218 14.65 9.97 -0.56
CA GLN A 218 15.08 8.75 -1.23
C GLN A 218 14.24 7.58 -0.74
N VAL A 219 13.65 6.83 -1.68
CA VAL A 219 13.00 5.56 -1.37
C VAL A 219 14.05 4.48 -1.20
N ILE A 220 14.09 3.89 -0.02
CA ILE A 220 14.95 2.75 0.32
C ILE A 220 14.28 1.46 -0.14
N GLU A 221 12.97 1.35 0.03
CA GLU A 221 12.15 0.21 -0.40
C GLU A 221 10.77 0.72 -0.80
N PRO A 222 10.22 0.33 -1.96
CA PRO A 222 8.90 0.77 -2.41
C PRO A 222 7.78 0.05 -1.64
N PRO A 223 6.54 0.57 -1.65
CA PRO A 223 5.42 -0.15 -1.05
C PRO A 223 5.01 -1.33 -1.94
N VAL A 224 4.32 -2.30 -1.33
CA VAL A 224 3.65 -3.39 -2.04
C VAL A 224 2.19 -3.42 -1.63
N TYR A 225 1.32 -3.37 -2.63
CA TYR A 225 -0.12 -3.55 -2.55
C TYR A 225 -0.47 -4.95 -2.99
N THR A 226 -1.51 -5.54 -2.41
CA THR A 226 -1.84 -6.93 -2.68
C THR A 226 -3.33 -7.18 -2.76
N CYS A 227 -3.74 -8.14 -3.58
CA CYS A 227 -5.05 -8.77 -3.48
C CYS A 227 -4.85 -10.27 -3.38
N GLY A 228 -5.27 -10.89 -2.28
CA GLY A 228 -5.02 -12.32 -2.06
C GLY A 228 -5.78 -12.88 -0.86
N PRO A 229 -5.66 -14.20 -0.60
CA PRO A 229 -6.28 -14.85 0.55
C PRO A 229 -5.62 -14.44 1.87
N ALA A 230 -6.17 -14.93 2.99
CA ALA A 230 -5.51 -14.84 4.30
C ALA A 230 -4.08 -15.41 4.23
N GLY A 231 -3.15 -14.78 4.94
CA GLY A 231 -1.71 -15.04 4.90
C GLY A 231 -0.94 -14.16 3.92
N THR A 232 -1.61 -13.51 2.96
CA THR A 232 -0.93 -12.62 2.00
C THR A 232 -0.34 -11.40 2.70
N GLN A 233 0.92 -11.11 2.39
CA GLN A 233 1.68 -10.01 2.99
C GLN A 233 1.70 -8.76 2.09
N PHE A 234 1.86 -7.61 2.72
CA PHE A 234 2.03 -6.31 2.10
C PHE A 234 2.94 -5.43 2.97
N HIS A 235 3.48 -4.34 2.43
CA HIS A 235 4.27 -3.40 3.22
C HIS A 235 4.20 -1.98 2.68
N SER A 236 4.47 -1.00 3.54
CA SER A 236 4.66 0.40 3.15
C SER A 236 6.04 0.61 2.53
N ALA A 237 6.27 1.83 2.05
CA ALA A 237 7.60 2.27 1.68
C ALA A 237 8.51 2.45 2.90
N ALA A 238 9.82 2.31 2.69
CA ALA A 238 10.88 2.79 3.56
C ALA A 238 11.56 4.00 2.91
N ILE A 239 11.76 5.10 3.64
CA ILE A 239 12.16 6.39 3.06
C ILE A 239 13.22 7.07 3.92
N ARG A 240 14.21 7.65 3.26
CA ARG A 240 15.17 8.60 3.84
C ARG A 240 14.77 10.02 3.49
N LEU A 241 14.64 10.88 4.48
CA LEU A 241 14.45 12.31 4.29
C LEU A 241 15.66 13.08 4.84
N LYS A 242 16.15 14.04 4.07
CA LYS A 242 17.14 15.03 4.53
C LYS A 242 16.51 16.40 4.39
N LEU A 243 16.43 17.09 5.52
CA LEU A 243 15.81 18.40 5.68
C LEU A 243 16.92 19.39 6.03
N LYS A 244 17.28 20.28 5.11
CA LYS A 244 18.15 21.42 5.46
C LYS A 244 17.28 22.65 5.68
N LEU A 245 17.19 23.10 6.92
CA LEU A 245 16.36 24.21 7.30
C LEU A 245 17.21 25.48 7.38
N ASP A 246 16.80 26.49 6.61
CA ASP A 246 17.16 27.89 6.84
C ASP A 246 16.15 28.46 7.83
N LEU A 247 16.60 28.72 9.05
CA LEU A 247 15.75 29.17 10.14
C LEU A 247 15.65 30.70 10.15
N VAL A 248 14.48 31.19 10.56
CA VAL A 248 14.40 32.55 11.09
C VAL A 248 15.39 32.64 12.25
N THR A 249 16.31 33.62 12.20
CA THR A 249 17.47 33.63 13.09
C THR A 249 17.02 33.70 14.56
N LEU A 250 17.38 32.68 15.33
CA LEU A 250 17.10 32.60 16.75
C LEU A 250 18.23 33.27 17.53
N THR A 251 17.87 34.22 18.39
CA THR A 251 18.80 34.98 19.22
C THR A 251 18.47 34.76 20.71
N PRO A 252 18.91 33.64 21.31
CA PRO A 252 18.58 33.35 22.69
C PRO A 252 19.24 34.35 23.64
N VAL A 253 18.59 34.61 24.78
CA VAL A 253 19.09 35.56 25.79
C VAL A 253 20.38 35.02 26.42
N THR A 254 21.47 35.80 26.35
CA THR A 254 22.82 35.38 26.75
C THR A 254 23.25 35.83 28.16
N ASN A 255 22.31 36.29 29.00
CA ASN A 255 22.60 36.77 30.36
C ASN A 255 23.38 35.76 31.21
N THR A 256 23.07 34.47 31.06
CA THR A 256 23.77 33.37 31.77
C THR A 256 25.20 33.17 31.28
N LEU A 257 25.48 33.45 30.00
CA LEU A 257 26.84 33.42 29.46
C LEU A 257 27.65 34.62 29.96
N ASN A 258 27.06 35.82 29.97
CA ASN A 258 27.72 37.04 30.45
C ASN A 258 28.03 37.01 31.95
N ALA A 259 27.37 36.15 32.72
CA ALA A 259 27.65 35.93 34.14
C ALA A 259 28.88 35.05 34.40
N VAL A 260 29.42 34.37 33.36
CA VAL A 260 30.61 33.53 33.50
C VAL A 260 31.86 34.42 33.61
N PRO A 261 32.73 34.23 34.62
CA PRO A 261 33.96 35.01 34.75
C PRO A 261 34.83 34.95 33.50
N GLY A 262 35.28 36.11 33.03
CA GLY A 262 36.07 36.23 31.79
C GLY A 262 35.26 36.47 30.52
N VAL A 263 33.92 36.43 30.60
CA VAL A 263 33.03 36.90 29.51
C VAL A 263 32.75 38.39 29.68
N THR A 264 33.10 39.20 28.68
CA THR A 264 32.74 40.63 28.60
C THR A 264 31.54 40.86 27.70
N SER A 265 31.36 40.02 26.68
CA SER A 265 30.21 40.05 25.78
C SER A 265 29.99 38.69 25.14
N ALA A 266 28.73 38.24 25.10
CA ALA A 266 28.32 37.05 24.38
C ALA A 266 27.02 37.32 23.61
N SER A 267 27.01 37.00 22.32
CA SER A 267 25.78 36.95 21.50
C SER A 267 25.72 35.66 20.68
N VAL A 268 24.55 35.06 20.60
CA VAL A 268 24.31 33.82 19.88
C VAL A 268 23.31 34.07 18.76
N ALA A 269 23.61 33.57 17.58
CA ALA A 269 22.71 33.54 16.44
C ALA A 269 22.66 32.12 15.85
N ILE A 270 21.49 31.51 15.84
CA ILE A 270 21.24 30.20 15.22
C ILE A 270 20.35 30.44 14.01
N SER A 271 20.79 30.01 12.83
CA SER A 271 20.13 30.31 11.56
C SER A 271 19.96 29.09 10.66
N ARG A 272 20.46 27.92 11.05
CA ARG A 272 20.27 26.69 10.28
C ARG A 272 20.17 25.47 11.16
N LEU A 273 19.52 24.44 10.64
CA LEU A 273 19.44 23.14 11.28
C LEU A 273 19.26 22.08 10.19
N ASP A 274 20.11 21.05 10.20
CA ASP A 274 19.99 19.92 9.30
C ASP A 274 19.45 18.71 10.09
N VAL A 275 18.35 18.14 9.60
CA VAL A 275 17.68 16.98 10.19
C VAL A 275 17.58 15.86 9.16
N TYR A 276 17.94 14.65 9.55
CA TYR A 276 17.89 13.45 8.72
C TYR A 276 16.95 12.44 9.37
N LEU A 277 16.17 11.75 8.54
CA LEU A 277 15.24 10.73 8.97
C LEU A 277 15.43 9.48 8.12
N GLU A 278 15.35 8.33 8.76
CA GLU A 278 15.26 7.03 8.09
C GLU A 278 14.03 6.30 8.66
N THR A 279 13.00 6.14 7.84
CA THR A 279 11.80 5.38 8.20
C THR A 279 11.91 3.98 7.65
N ALA A 280 11.85 2.97 8.53
CA ALA A 280 11.74 1.58 8.13
C ALA A 280 10.39 1.31 7.47
N ARG A 281 10.30 0.22 6.70
CA ARG A 281 9.01 -0.24 6.16
C ARG A 281 8.09 -0.69 7.32
N GLY A 282 6.80 -0.44 7.17
CA GLY A 282 5.78 -1.10 7.96
C GLY A 282 5.32 -2.36 7.26
N GLU A 283 5.15 -3.45 8.01
CA GLU A 283 4.74 -4.75 7.49
C GLU A 283 3.29 -5.05 7.85
N GLY A 284 2.60 -5.78 6.99
CA GLY A 284 1.27 -6.28 7.30
C GLY A 284 0.92 -7.57 6.59
N SER A 285 -0.07 -8.27 7.13
CA SER A 285 -0.63 -9.48 6.52
C SER A 285 -2.14 -9.54 6.69
N LEU A 286 -2.84 -10.12 5.71
CA LEU A 286 -4.25 -10.51 5.84
C LEU A 286 -4.37 -11.63 6.88
N ALA A 287 -4.98 -11.36 8.04
CA ALA A 287 -5.13 -12.35 9.10
C ALA A 287 -6.43 -13.17 8.94
N ALA A 288 -7.54 -12.49 8.65
CA ALA A 288 -8.84 -13.13 8.43
C ALA A 288 -9.71 -12.29 7.49
N ILE A 289 -10.59 -12.95 6.75
CA ILE A 289 -11.54 -12.33 5.82
C ILE A 289 -12.91 -12.95 6.06
N ASP A 290 -13.87 -12.12 6.46
CA ASP A 290 -15.28 -12.49 6.59
C ASP A 290 -16.09 -11.73 5.54
N ALA A 291 -16.33 -12.38 4.41
CA ALA A 291 -17.10 -11.82 3.31
C ALA A 291 -18.57 -11.57 3.67
N ALA A 292 -19.14 -12.38 4.58
CA ALA A 292 -20.53 -12.25 4.99
C ALA A 292 -20.73 -11.03 5.90
N ALA A 293 -19.82 -10.82 6.86
CA ALA A 293 -19.82 -9.65 7.73
C ALA A 293 -19.21 -8.40 7.08
N LYS A 294 -18.67 -8.52 5.85
CA LYS A 294 -17.86 -7.48 5.18
C LYS A 294 -16.75 -6.95 6.09
N ALA A 295 -15.99 -7.86 6.69
CA ALA A 295 -14.93 -7.55 7.62
C ALA A 295 -13.61 -8.18 7.18
N VAL A 296 -12.53 -7.40 7.25
CA VAL A 296 -11.17 -7.86 6.97
C VAL A 296 -10.29 -7.52 8.16
N THR A 297 -9.63 -8.52 8.71
CA THR A 297 -8.68 -8.38 9.80
C THR A 297 -7.27 -8.44 9.26
N LEU A 298 -6.47 -7.43 9.59
CA LEU A 298 -5.07 -7.28 9.26
C LEU A 298 -4.23 -7.48 10.52
N GLN A 299 -3.06 -8.07 10.38
CA GLN A 299 -1.99 -7.97 11.37
C GLN A 299 -0.99 -6.94 10.84
N VAL A 300 -0.76 -5.84 11.56
CA VAL A 300 0.01 -4.69 11.05
C VAL A 300 1.07 -4.26 12.06
N ALA A 301 2.31 -4.12 11.62
CA ALA A 301 3.43 -3.59 12.39
C ALA A 301 3.99 -2.36 11.66
N PRO A 302 3.67 -1.13 12.09
CA PRO A 302 4.18 0.09 11.47
C PRO A 302 5.71 0.17 11.53
N GLY A 303 6.34 0.78 10.53
CA GLY A 303 7.77 1.02 10.55
C GLY A 303 8.17 2.04 11.60
N VAL A 304 9.38 1.91 12.15
CA VAL A 304 9.96 2.91 13.06
C VAL A 304 10.83 3.90 12.31
N ALA A 305 10.94 5.11 12.85
CA ALA A 305 11.80 6.15 12.31
C ALA A 305 12.99 6.42 13.23
N ASP A 306 14.18 6.48 12.64
CA ASP A 306 15.36 7.06 13.26
C ASP A 306 15.50 8.52 12.84
N ALA A 307 16.00 9.36 13.75
CA ALA A 307 16.26 10.76 13.49
C ALA A 307 17.69 11.14 13.87
N TYR A 308 18.30 12.02 13.08
CA TYR A 308 19.65 12.51 13.27
C TYR A 308 19.71 14.01 13.06
N VAL A 309 20.55 14.68 13.83
CA VAL A 309 20.85 16.12 13.70
C VAL A 309 22.34 16.27 13.53
N GLY A 310 22.79 17.13 12.61
CA GLY A 310 24.20 17.37 12.34
C GLY A 310 24.52 17.32 10.86
N SER A 311 25.57 16.61 10.48
CA SER A 311 25.97 16.43 9.08
C SER A 311 26.19 14.95 8.76
N ILE A 312 25.62 14.49 7.65
CA ILE A 312 25.87 13.16 7.09
C ILE A 312 26.34 13.36 5.64
N ALA A 313 27.46 12.75 5.27
CA ALA A 313 27.97 12.81 3.91
C ALA A 313 26.96 12.20 2.92
N ASP A 314 26.74 12.85 1.78
CA ASP A 314 25.74 12.40 0.78
C ASP A 314 26.06 11.01 0.23
N SER A 315 27.35 10.68 0.10
CA SER A 315 27.81 9.34 -0.29
C SER A 315 27.43 8.24 0.72
N VAL A 316 27.19 8.60 1.98
CA VAL A 316 26.72 7.69 3.03
C VAL A 316 25.20 7.73 3.10
N PHE A 317 24.60 8.93 3.16
CA PHE A 317 23.16 9.10 3.31
C PHE A 317 22.37 8.47 2.16
N PHE A 318 22.82 8.65 0.92
CA PHE A 318 22.13 8.10 -0.25
C PHE A 318 22.57 6.68 -0.63
N ASN A 319 23.46 6.06 0.17
CA ASN A 319 23.85 4.67 -0.03
C ASN A 319 22.82 3.73 0.60
N ARG A 320 22.05 3.07 -0.27
CA ARG A 320 20.98 2.14 0.11
C ARG A 320 21.47 0.74 0.49
N THR A 321 22.74 0.42 0.26
CA THR A 321 23.30 -0.91 0.59
C THR A 321 23.69 -1.04 2.06
N ARG A 322 23.50 0.00 2.87
CA ARG A 322 23.80 -0.02 4.30
C ARG A 322 22.80 0.80 5.10
N THR A 323 22.68 0.45 6.38
CA THR A 323 21.92 1.21 7.36
C THR A 323 22.73 2.39 7.90
N LEU A 324 22.03 3.43 8.35
CA LEU A 324 22.66 4.53 9.07
C LEU A 324 22.89 4.15 10.53
N SER A 325 23.99 4.67 11.07
CA SER A 325 24.41 4.50 12.46
C SER A 325 24.84 5.82 13.07
N ALA A 326 24.96 5.86 14.39
CA ALA A 326 25.42 7.07 15.09
C ALA A 326 26.83 7.52 14.68
N ALA A 327 27.67 6.60 14.18
CA ALA A 327 29.02 6.90 13.71
C ALA A 327 29.04 7.64 12.35
N ASP A 328 27.94 7.58 11.59
CA ASP A 328 27.81 8.26 10.31
C ASP A 328 27.46 9.75 10.46
N VAL A 329 27.16 10.20 11.69
CA VAL A 329 26.73 11.57 12.01
C VAL A 329 27.91 12.39 12.55
N ASP A 330 28.33 13.38 11.78
CA ASP A 330 29.28 14.41 12.22
C ASP A 330 28.53 15.66 12.72
N TYR A 331 29.26 16.58 13.34
CA TYR A 331 28.72 17.86 13.77
C TYR A 331 28.38 18.73 12.57
N GLY A 332 27.16 19.27 12.57
CA GLY A 332 26.71 20.27 11.60
C GLY A 332 26.71 21.65 12.23
N GLN A 333 27.24 22.66 11.53
CA GLN A 333 27.18 24.04 11.97
C GLN A 333 25.72 24.54 11.98
N ILE A 334 25.28 25.15 13.07
CA ILE A 334 23.92 25.71 13.24
C ILE A 334 23.90 27.24 13.30
N GLY A 335 25.05 27.85 13.57
CA GLY A 335 25.12 29.29 13.81
C GLY A 335 26.48 29.74 14.32
N THR A 336 26.47 30.90 14.97
CA THR A 336 27.67 31.55 15.50
C THR A 336 27.43 32.10 16.90
N LEU A 337 28.46 31.98 17.74
CA LEU A 337 28.63 32.71 18.98
C LEU A 337 29.69 33.80 18.76
N VAL A 338 29.37 35.04 19.10
CA VAL A 338 30.37 36.11 19.23
C VAL A 338 30.71 36.24 20.70
N LEU A 339 31.94 35.90 21.07
CA LEU A 339 32.42 35.87 22.44
C LEU A 339 33.60 36.81 22.61
N ASN A 340 33.46 37.87 23.40
CA ASN A 340 34.47 38.92 23.58
C ASN A 340 35.01 39.48 22.26
N GLY A 341 34.15 39.57 21.24
CA GLY A 341 34.52 40.00 19.88
C GLY A 341 35.11 38.91 18.97
N VAL A 342 35.27 37.67 19.46
CA VAL A 342 35.76 36.52 18.68
C VAL A 342 34.58 35.72 18.12
N ASN A 343 34.60 35.44 16.81
CA ASN A 343 33.60 34.61 16.16
C ASN A 343 33.91 33.12 16.35
N VAL A 344 32.91 32.38 16.81
CA VAL A 344 32.96 30.95 17.12
C VAL A 344 31.80 30.26 16.41
N ALA A 345 32.08 29.23 15.62
CA ALA A 345 31.05 28.36 15.05
C ALA A 345 30.40 27.54 16.16
N LEU A 346 29.06 27.47 16.12
CA LEU A 346 28.29 26.54 16.92
C LEU A 346 27.95 25.34 16.05
N GLU A 347 28.37 24.16 16.45
CA GLU A 347 28.13 22.92 15.72
C GLU A 347 27.47 21.89 16.65
N VAL A 348 26.47 21.17 16.16
CA VAL A 348 25.77 20.16 16.97
C VAL A 348 25.70 18.84 16.24
N LYS A 349 25.61 17.77 17.02
CA LYS A 349 25.15 16.47 16.53
C LYS A 349 24.20 15.82 17.53
N SER A 350 23.27 15.03 17.03
CA SER A 350 22.40 14.19 17.87
C SER A 350 21.87 13.00 17.09
N THR A 351 21.51 11.95 17.81
CA THR A 351 20.96 10.72 17.25
C THR A 351 19.82 10.22 18.12
N ALA A 352 18.74 9.77 17.49
CA ALA A 352 17.62 9.14 18.16
C ALA A 352 17.17 7.93 17.35
N ARG A 353 17.06 6.78 18.02
CA ARG A 353 16.63 5.53 17.41
C ARG A 353 15.17 5.26 17.76
N GLY A 354 14.37 4.92 16.75
CA GLY A 354 13.03 4.41 16.98
C GLY A 354 13.10 2.99 17.56
N GLN A 355 12.33 2.68 18.59
CA GLN A 355 12.26 1.31 19.11
C GLN A 355 11.15 0.52 18.40
N ALA A 356 11.52 -0.70 17.96
CA ALA A 356 10.73 -1.58 17.11
C ALA A 356 9.35 -1.93 17.72
N PRO A 357 8.30 -2.10 16.90
CA PRO A 357 6.95 -2.32 17.40
C PRO A 357 6.60 -3.80 17.58
N PHE A 358 5.47 -4.00 18.26
CA PHE A 358 4.70 -5.24 18.22
C PHE A 358 3.64 -5.13 17.13
N ALA A 359 3.37 -6.24 16.46
CA ALA A 359 2.29 -6.29 15.48
C ALA A 359 0.94 -6.12 16.18
N THR A 360 0.07 -5.26 15.63
CA THR A 360 -1.26 -4.95 16.14
C THR A 360 -2.33 -5.52 15.21
N SER A 361 -3.35 -6.14 15.79
CA SER A 361 -4.49 -6.63 15.01
C SER A 361 -5.49 -5.51 14.72
N VAL A 362 -5.89 -5.39 13.45
CA VAL A 362 -6.77 -4.34 12.95
C VAL A 362 -7.89 -4.91 12.10
N THR A 363 -9.14 -4.80 12.57
CA THR A 363 -10.32 -5.14 11.76
C THR A 363 -10.94 -3.89 11.14
N LEU A 364 -11.15 -3.93 9.83
CA LEU A 364 -11.92 -2.95 9.05
C LEU A 364 -13.21 -3.62 8.58
N SER A 365 -14.35 -3.00 8.87
CA SER A 365 -15.68 -3.57 8.59
C SER A 365 -16.61 -2.55 7.94
N GLY A 366 -17.56 -3.02 7.13
CA GLY A 366 -18.60 -2.19 6.51
C GLY A 366 -18.42 -2.08 5.00
N THR A 367 -18.73 -0.91 4.44
CA THR A 367 -18.55 -0.65 3.00
C THR A 367 -17.12 -0.26 2.72
N PHE A 368 -16.41 -1.14 2.02
CA PHE A 368 -15.11 -0.82 1.44
C PHE A 368 -15.26 0.17 0.28
N PRO A 369 -14.26 1.02 0.03
CA PRO A 369 -12.92 1.02 0.66
C PRO A 369 -12.83 1.71 2.04
N GLN A 370 -12.14 1.09 3.01
CA GLN A 370 -11.94 1.59 4.39
C GLN A 370 -10.45 1.73 4.72
N SER A 371 -10.06 2.74 5.51
CA SER A 371 -8.67 2.98 5.89
C SER A 371 -8.48 3.18 7.39
N ARG A 372 -7.29 2.83 7.89
CA ARG A 372 -6.89 3.09 9.27
C ARG A 372 -5.40 3.38 9.36
N THR A 373 -5.06 4.44 10.09
CA THR A 373 -3.68 4.70 10.51
C THR A 373 -3.38 3.89 11.76
N VAL A 374 -2.34 3.06 11.68
CA VAL A 374 -1.84 2.24 12.78
C VAL A 374 -0.54 2.88 13.27
N SER A 375 -0.39 3.01 14.59
CA SER A 375 0.78 3.65 15.22
C SER A 375 1.49 2.68 16.15
N THR A 376 2.82 2.80 16.25
CA THR A 376 3.63 2.02 17.21
C THR A 376 3.38 2.45 18.65
N SER A 377 3.17 3.75 18.87
CA SER A 377 2.69 4.32 20.13
C SER A 377 2.16 5.73 19.91
N THR A 378 1.37 6.25 20.85
CA THR A 378 0.93 7.65 20.86
C THR A 378 2.04 8.62 21.25
N ALA A 379 3.11 8.15 21.88
CA ALA A 379 4.23 8.95 22.38
C ALA A 379 5.50 8.83 21.51
N PHE A 380 5.42 8.21 20.33
CA PHE A 380 6.59 7.89 19.51
C PHE A 380 7.42 9.14 19.19
N VAL A 381 6.77 10.19 18.66
CA VAL A 381 7.46 11.44 18.28
C VAL A 381 8.04 12.13 19.51
N THR A 382 7.32 12.18 20.62
CA THR A 382 7.82 12.74 21.88
C THR A 382 9.05 12.00 22.38
N GLY A 383 9.06 10.67 22.33
CA GLY A 383 10.23 9.84 22.69
C GLY A 383 11.42 10.08 21.78
N LEU A 384 11.18 10.25 20.47
CA LEU A 384 12.21 10.59 19.49
C LEU A 384 12.81 11.98 19.76
N THR A 385 11.97 12.99 19.98
CA THR A 385 12.40 14.35 20.36
C THR A 385 13.22 14.35 21.64
N ASN A 386 12.74 13.67 22.71
CA ASN A 386 13.45 13.60 23.98
C ASN A 386 14.82 12.94 23.80
N SER A 387 14.90 11.88 22.99
CA SER A 387 16.17 11.22 22.66
C SER A 387 17.12 12.17 21.92
N LEU A 388 16.62 12.95 20.94
CA LEU A 388 17.43 13.95 20.24
C LEU A 388 17.94 15.05 21.18
N VAL A 389 17.09 15.53 22.07
CA VAL A 389 17.44 16.60 23.04
C VAL A 389 18.47 16.08 24.04
N ASN A 390 18.27 14.89 24.60
CA ASN A 390 19.17 14.29 25.58
C ASN A 390 20.54 13.91 24.98
N ASN A 391 20.56 13.49 23.71
CA ASN A 391 21.79 13.11 23.02
C ASN A 391 22.45 14.28 22.27
N LEU A 392 21.93 15.50 22.39
CA LEU A 392 22.48 16.67 21.70
C LEU A 392 23.86 17.01 22.25
N ALA A 393 24.88 16.83 21.41
CA ALA A 393 26.26 17.20 21.70
C ALA A 393 26.59 18.52 20.99
N LEU A 394 27.24 19.44 21.72
CA LEU A 394 27.71 20.72 21.21
C LEU A 394 29.23 20.69 21.02
N ARG A 395 29.70 21.19 19.88
CA ARG A 395 31.09 21.52 19.58
C ARG A 395 31.19 22.99 19.21
N THR A 396 32.29 23.61 19.60
CA THR A 396 32.60 25.00 19.27
C THR A 396 33.93 25.05 18.52
N THR A 397 33.97 25.82 17.44
CA THR A 397 35.18 25.98 16.61
C THR A 397 35.45 27.45 16.37
N ILE A 398 36.62 27.95 16.76
CA ILE A 398 36.98 29.37 16.57
C ILE A 398 37.17 29.65 15.07
N LEU A 399 36.45 30.65 14.55
CA LEU A 399 36.47 31.04 13.12
C LEU A 399 37.40 32.23 12.83
N SER A 400 37.89 32.90 13.87
CA SER A 400 38.63 34.14 13.72
C SER A 400 40.07 33.87 13.27
N THR A 401 40.32 34.01 11.96
CA THR A 401 41.67 33.93 11.39
C THR A 401 42.35 35.30 11.46
N GLY A 402 43.63 35.35 11.86
CA GLY A 402 44.43 36.59 11.93
C GLY A 402 44.52 37.28 13.30
N LEU A 403 43.89 36.74 14.35
CA LEU A 403 44.13 37.18 15.74
C LEU A 403 45.36 36.49 16.33
N SER A 404 46.06 37.17 17.24
CA SER A 404 47.22 36.57 17.92
C SER A 404 46.78 35.48 18.92
N SER A 405 47.66 34.51 19.18
CA SER A 405 47.40 33.44 20.16
C SER A 405 47.12 33.99 21.57
N LEU A 406 47.58 35.22 21.89
CA LEU A 406 47.31 35.87 23.17
C LEU A 406 45.84 36.29 23.34
N ILE A 407 45.15 36.57 22.23
CA ILE A 407 43.71 36.90 22.23
C ILE A 407 42.87 35.63 22.16
N LEU A 408 43.32 34.63 21.40
CA LEU A 408 42.57 33.40 21.17
C LEU A 408 42.65 32.39 22.33
N ALA A 409 43.79 32.27 23.01
CA ALA A 409 43.96 31.30 24.09
C ALA A 409 43.01 31.50 25.29
N PRO A 410 42.76 32.74 25.79
CA PRO A 410 41.77 32.96 26.84
C PRO A 410 40.35 32.53 26.44
N VAL A 411 39.97 32.81 25.19
CA VAL A 411 38.66 32.43 24.64
C VAL A 411 38.55 30.92 24.50
N ALA A 412 39.58 30.26 23.99
CA ALA A 412 39.63 28.80 23.90
C ALA A 412 39.50 28.14 25.27
N ASN A 413 40.24 28.62 26.28
CA ASN A 413 40.17 28.11 27.65
C ASN A 413 38.79 28.30 28.28
N LEU A 414 38.14 29.42 28.00
CA LEU A 414 36.79 29.72 28.49
C LEU A 414 35.76 28.78 27.87
N LEU A 415 35.84 28.57 26.55
CA LEU A 415 34.99 27.66 25.79
C LEU A 415 35.14 26.21 26.23
N SER A 416 36.37 25.72 26.46
CA SER A 416 36.60 24.34 26.91
C SER A 416 36.36 24.12 28.42
N GLY A 417 36.25 25.21 29.19
CA GLY A 417 36.11 25.19 30.63
C GLY A 417 34.71 25.61 31.09
N ALA A 418 34.65 26.72 31.83
CA ALA A 418 33.45 27.15 32.54
C ALA A 418 32.26 27.49 31.63
N LEU A 419 32.49 27.87 30.37
CA LEU A 419 31.43 28.29 29.46
C LEU A 419 30.71 27.12 28.79
N GLN A 420 31.40 25.99 28.56
CA GLN A 420 30.83 24.84 27.84
C GLN A 420 29.49 24.34 28.41
N PRO A 421 29.34 24.07 29.73
CA PRO A 421 28.08 23.56 30.26
C PRO A 421 26.93 24.58 30.17
N VAL A 422 27.23 25.86 30.38
CA VAL A 422 26.24 26.94 30.30
C VAL A 422 25.78 27.14 28.85
N LEU A 423 26.72 27.15 27.91
CA LEU A 423 26.44 27.25 26.48
C LEU A 423 25.66 26.04 25.99
N THR A 424 26.03 24.83 26.40
CA THR A 424 25.31 23.60 26.06
C THR A 424 23.85 23.69 26.52
N THR A 425 23.62 24.09 27.77
CA THR A 425 22.26 24.26 28.32
C THR A 425 21.45 25.29 27.54
N LEU A 426 22.06 26.43 27.19
CA LEU A 426 21.41 27.48 26.41
C LEU A 426 20.99 26.98 25.01
N ILE A 427 21.91 26.28 24.32
CA ILE A 427 21.66 25.76 22.96
C ILE A 427 20.60 24.66 22.99
N VAL A 428 20.67 23.73 23.95
CA VAL A 428 19.65 22.68 24.14
C VAL A 428 18.27 23.30 24.35
N ASN A 429 18.14 24.29 25.25
CA ASN A 429 16.86 24.96 25.53
C ASN A 429 16.33 25.72 24.30
N THR A 430 17.22 26.26 23.47
CA THR A 430 16.85 26.98 22.25
C THR A 430 16.37 26.03 21.16
N LEU A 431 17.04 24.87 20.99
CA LEU A 431 16.75 23.91 19.93
C LEU A 431 15.63 22.92 20.27
N SER A 432 15.35 22.63 21.54
CA SER A 432 14.29 21.70 21.94
C SER A 432 12.92 21.99 21.30
N PRO A 433 12.37 23.23 21.36
CA PRO A 433 11.09 23.53 20.71
C PRO A 433 11.19 23.48 19.17
N VAL A 434 12.35 23.83 18.60
CA VAL A 434 12.60 23.74 17.16
C VAL A 434 12.55 22.29 16.70
N LEU A 435 13.28 21.39 17.37
CA LEU A 435 13.30 19.96 17.04
C LEU A 435 11.90 19.35 17.13
N THR A 436 11.13 19.73 18.13
CA THR A 436 9.73 19.30 18.27
C THR A 436 8.93 19.71 17.04
N GLN A 437 9.00 20.99 16.66
CA GLN A 437 8.25 21.54 15.54
C GLN A 437 8.72 21.01 14.18
N VAL A 438 10.01 20.73 14.01
CA VAL A 438 10.53 20.11 12.78
C VAL A 438 10.00 18.68 12.64
N LEU A 439 9.98 17.90 13.73
CA LEU A 439 9.45 16.54 13.68
C LEU A 439 7.93 16.50 13.48
N THR A 440 7.16 17.29 14.23
CA THR A 440 5.69 17.25 14.20
C THR A 440 5.07 18.10 13.10
N GLY A 441 5.67 19.24 12.76
CA GLY A 441 5.12 20.24 11.85
C GLY A 441 5.69 20.20 10.43
N ILE A 442 6.75 19.42 10.18
CA ILE A 442 7.38 19.32 8.86
C ILE A 442 7.57 17.85 8.47
N ALA A 443 8.35 17.09 9.24
CA ALA A 443 8.71 15.72 8.90
C ALA A 443 7.52 14.76 8.86
N ASP A 444 6.73 14.70 9.94
CA ASP A 444 5.57 13.81 10.02
C ASP A 444 4.48 14.14 8.97
N PRO A 445 4.12 15.42 8.71
CA PRO A 445 3.24 15.77 7.59
C PRO A 445 3.77 15.33 6.23
N LEU A 446 5.06 15.52 5.94
CA LEU A 446 5.68 15.07 4.68
C LEU A 446 5.57 13.55 4.50
N LEU A 447 5.83 12.79 5.57
CA LEU A 447 5.70 11.34 5.57
C LEU A 447 4.24 10.91 5.40
N LYS A 448 3.30 11.58 6.07
CA LYS A 448 1.86 11.28 6.00
C LYS A 448 1.28 11.41 4.60
N LEU A 449 1.81 12.34 3.80
CA LEU A 449 1.46 12.48 2.37
C LEU A 449 1.85 11.25 1.52
N LEU A 450 2.67 10.36 2.07
CA LEU A 450 3.09 9.10 1.46
C LEU A 450 2.48 7.86 2.14
N GLY A 451 1.57 8.04 3.10
CA GLY A 451 0.93 6.96 3.84
C GLY A 451 1.78 6.33 4.94
N ILE A 452 2.93 6.94 5.24
CA ILE A 452 3.79 6.58 6.36
C ILE A 452 3.83 7.73 7.36
N GLY A 453 4.33 7.50 8.56
CA GLY A 453 4.53 8.56 9.55
C GLY A 453 5.66 8.20 10.49
N LEU A 454 5.94 9.07 11.44
CA LEU A 454 6.93 8.77 12.49
C LEU A 454 6.35 7.70 13.43
N GLY A 455 6.66 6.43 13.15
CA GLY A 455 6.06 5.31 13.88
C GLY A 455 4.62 5.02 13.47
N GLN A 456 4.21 5.37 12.24
CA GLN A 456 2.85 5.17 11.76
C GLN A 456 2.83 4.63 10.33
N MET A 457 1.76 3.92 9.98
CA MET A 457 1.43 3.60 8.59
C MET A 457 -0.08 3.60 8.40
N THR A 458 -0.53 4.06 7.23
CA THR A 458 -1.95 3.99 6.84
C THR A 458 -2.16 2.75 5.97
N VAL A 459 -3.12 1.92 6.38
CA VAL A 459 -3.54 0.74 5.63
C VAL A 459 -4.98 0.90 5.17
N SER A 460 -5.27 0.35 3.99
CA SER A 460 -6.59 0.47 3.39
C SER A 460 -7.03 -0.86 2.82
N VAL A 461 -8.22 -1.33 3.21
CA VAL A 461 -8.88 -2.46 2.55
C VAL A 461 -9.77 -1.89 1.47
N THR A 462 -9.45 -2.18 0.22
CA THR A 462 -10.12 -1.59 -0.94
C THR A 462 -11.26 -2.44 -1.48
N GLY A 463 -11.35 -3.70 -1.04
CA GLY A 463 -12.46 -4.59 -1.35
C GLY A 463 -12.18 -6.01 -0.91
N ILE A 464 -13.26 -6.80 -0.85
CA ILE A 464 -13.17 -8.25 -0.72
C ILE A 464 -13.22 -8.83 -2.14
N CYS A 465 -12.29 -9.74 -2.41
CA CYS A 465 -12.25 -10.47 -3.66
C CYS A 465 -12.93 -11.82 -3.43
N GLN A 466 -14.02 -12.11 -4.15
CA GLN A 466 -14.70 -13.39 -4.02
C GLN A 466 -15.00 -13.98 -5.39
N ALA A 467 -14.42 -15.15 -5.67
CA ALA A 467 -14.79 -15.98 -6.81
C ALA A 467 -15.38 -17.27 -6.27
N CYS A 468 -16.65 -17.50 -6.54
CA CYS A 468 -17.28 -18.79 -6.32
C CYS A 468 -17.28 -19.52 -7.65
N ASP A 469 -16.77 -20.75 -7.67
CA ASP A 469 -17.08 -21.66 -8.76
C ASP A 469 -18.58 -21.95 -8.66
N ASP A 470 -19.38 -21.14 -9.36
CA ASP A 470 -20.84 -21.23 -9.39
C ASP A 470 -21.31 -22.19 -10.49
N PHE A 471 -20.38 -22.68 -11.33
CA PHE A 471 -20.66 -23.59 -12.42
C PHE A 471 -19.56 -24.65 -12.58
N LYS A 472 -19.96 -25.92 -12.65
CA LYS A 472 -19.05 -27.06 -12.83
C LYS A 472 -19.37 -27.78 -14.13
N LEU A 473 -18.31 -28.10 -14.91
CA LEU A 473 -18.40 -28.89 -16.14
C LEU A 473 -17.45 -30.09 -16.04
N THR A 474 -17.95 -31.30 -16.25
CA THR A 474 -17.12 -32.51 -16.28
C THR A 474 -17.39 -33.32 -17.54
N LYS A 475 -16.35 -33.66 -18.28
CA LYS A 475 -16.42 -34.54 -19.44
C LYS A 475 -15.92 -35.93 -19.07
N ALA A 476 -16.75 -36.93 -19.29
CA ALA A 476 -16.43 -38.34 -19.12
C ALA A 476 -16.50 -39.04 -20.47
N VAL A 477 -15.70 -40.09 -20.61
CA VAL A 477 -15.73 -40.99 -21.77
C VAL A 477 -16.13 -42.39 -21.28
N ASP A 478 -16.89 -43.12 -22.08
CA ASP A 478 -17.32 -44.48 -21.75
C ASP A 478 -16.17 -45.51 -21.82
N LYS A 479 -15.10 -45.20 -22.57
CA LYS A 479 -13.93 -46.06 -22.79
C LYS A 479 -12.64 -45.27 -22.62
N THR A 480 -11.72 -45.78 -21.81
CA THR A 480 -10.37 -45.19 -21.65
C THR A 480 -9.44 -45.53 -22.80
N ASP A 481 -9.69 -46.65 -23.48
CA ASP A 481 -8.93 -47.16 -24.62
C ASP A 481 -9.88 -47.68 -25.70
N ALA A 482 -9.54 -47.48 -26.98
CA ALA A 482 -10.37 -47.86 -28.11
C ALA A 482 -9.53 -48.17 -29.36
N LEU A 483 -9.92 -49.21 -30.11
CA LEU A 483 -9.31 -49.56 -31.39
C LEU A 483 -9.93 -48.73 -32.54
N PRO A 484 -9.23 -48.56 -33.68
CA PRO A 484 -9.83 -48.02 -34.91
C PRO A 484 -11.18 -48.69 -35.22
N GLY A 485 -12.17 -47.88 -35.63
CA GLY A 485 -13.56 -48.32 -35.86
C GLY A 485 -14.43 -48.41 -34.59
N SER A 486 -13.88 -48.23 -33.39
CA SER A 486 -14.67 -48.26 -32.15
C SER A 486 -15.57 -47.03 -32.04
N LEU A 487 -16.82 -47.24 -31.65
CA LEU A 487 -17.71 -46.17 -31.22
C LEU A 487 -17.40 -45.78 -29.77
N ILE A 488 -17.19 -44.48 -29.52
CA ILE A 488 -16.90 -43.88 -28.22
C ILE A 488 -17.99 -42.87 -27.89
N THR A 489 -18.44 -42.84 -26.63
CA THR A 489 -19.42 -41.89 -26.12
C THR A 489 -18.77 -40.94 -25.14
N TYR A 490 -18.88 -39.64 -25.41
CA TYR A 490 -18.53 -38.57 -24.48
C TYR A 490 -19.79 -38.00 -23.82
N THR A 491 -19.75 -37.91 -22.49
CA THR A 491 -20.81 -37.29 -21.68
C THR A 491 -20.26 -36.06 -21.00
N ILE A 492 -20.86 -34.90 -21.24
CA ILE A 492 -20.52 -33.64 -20.60
C ILE A 492 -21.63 -33.33 -19.58
N THR A 493 -21.29 -33.38 -18.31
CA THR A 493 -22.18 -33.02 -17.21
C THR A 493 -21.93 -31.57 -16.82
N TYR A 494 -23.00 -30.77 -16.78
CA TYR A 494 -22.99 -29.39 -16.30
C TYR A 494 -23.77 -29.28 -14.99
N GLN A 495 -23.32 -28.43 -14.09
CA GLN A 495 -23.98 -28.20 -12.81
C GLN A 495 -23.87 -26.74 -12.39
N ASN A 496 -24.99 -26.15 -11.98
CA ASN A 496 -24.99 -24.91 -11.23
C ASN A 496 -24.71 -25.25 -9.76
N VAL A 497 -23.49 -24.98 -9.32
CA VAL A 497 -23.06 -25.16 -7.92
C VAL A 497 -23.18 -23.87 -7.10
N GLY A 498 -23.55 -22.75 -7.75
CA GLY A 498 -23.79 -21.45 -7.13
C GLY A 498 -25.19 -21.31 -6.51
N GLN A 499 -25.49 -20.09 -6.06
CA GLN A 499 -26.77 -19.74 -5.40
C GLN A 499 -27.74 -18.95 -6.28
N THR A 500 -27.30 -18.51 -7.46
CA THR A 500 -28.12 -17.75 -8.41
C THR A 500 -28.50 -18.63 -9.59
N THR A 501 -29.65 -18.35 -10.20
CA THR A 501 -30.09 -19.06 -11.40
C THR A 501 -29.22 -18.64 -12.60
N LEU A 502 -28.70 -19.60 -13.36
CA LEU A 502 -27.90 -19.33 -14.56
C LEU A 502 -28.79 -19.30 -15.80
N SER A 503 -28.82 -18.20 -16.54
CA SER A 503 -29.57 -18.05 -17.79
C SER A 503 -28.65 -18.08 -19.01
N GLY A 504 -29.21 -18.38 -20.19
CA GLY A 504 -28.44 -18.38 -21.45
C GLY A 504 -27.37 -19.48 -21.53
N LEU A 505 -27.57 -20.60 -20.83
CA LEU A 505 -26.63 -21.71 -20.81
C LEU A 505 -26.33 -22.20 -22.23
N LYS A 506 -25.03 -22.41 -22.51
CA LYS A 506 -24.52 -22.96 -23.77
C LYS A 506 -23.34 -23.87 -23.45
N VAL A 507 -23.37 -25.10 -23.96
CA VAL A 507 -22.24 -26.04 -23.86
C VAL A 507 -21.61 -26.16 -25.24
N GLN A 508 -20.29 -26.05 -25.32
CA GLN A 508 -19.54 -26.16 -26.57
C GLN A 508 -18.42 -27.18 -26.41
N ASP A 509 -18.24 -27.99 -27.44
CA ASP A 509 -17.15 -28.97 -27.54
C ASP A 509 -16.78 -29.16 -29.02
N ALA A 510 -15.82 -30.03 -29.31
CA ALA A 510 -15.46 -30.42 -30.66
C ALA A 510 -15.24 -31.94 -30.75
N THR A 511 -15.37 -32.48 -31.96
CA THR A 511 -14.93 -33.87 -32.22
C THR A 511 -13.44 -34.01 -31.90
N PRO A 512 -13.04 -34.95 -31.03
CA PRO A 512 -11.64 -35.21 -30.74
C PRO A 512 -10.84 -35.61 -31.98
N ALA A 513 -9.52 -35.38 -31.94
CA ALA A 513 -8.62 -35.82 -33.00
C ALA A 513 -8.69 -37.33 -33.23
N PHE A 514 -8.47 -37.78 -34.48
CA PHE A 514 -8.53 -39.19 -34.90
C PHE A 514 -9.90 -39.85 -34.69
N THR A 515 -10.96 -39.05 -34.63
CA THR A 515 -12.33 -39.54 -34.56
C THR A 515 -13.21 -38.81 -35.56
N ILE A 516 -14.26 -39.48 -36.02
CA ILE A 516 -15.30 -38.89 -36.87
C ILE A 516 -16.61 -38.82 -36.10
N TYR A 517 -17.34 -37.71 -36.27
CA TYR A 517 -18.64 -37.51 -35.64
C TYR A 517 -19.62 -38.60 -36.07
N ASN A 518 -20.38 -39.13 -35.12
CA ASN A 518 -21.51 -40.01 -35.43
C ASN A 518 -22.82 -39.29 -35.12
N ALA A 519 -23.11 -39.09 -33.83
CA ALA A 519 -24.34 -38.46 -33.37
C ALA A 519 -24.13 -37.75 -32.05
N GLY A 520 -25.02 -36.82 -31.72
CA GLY A 520 -24.96 -36.01 -30.51
C GLY A 520 -26.35 -35.60 -30.09
N GLY A 521 -26.51 -35.32 -28.80
CA GLY A 521 -27.82 -35.10 -28.24
C GLY A 521 -27.80 -34.47 -26.87
N CYS A 522 -28.98 -34.09 -26.44
CA CYS A 522 -29.23 -33.61 -25.10
C CYS A 522 -29.39 -34.80 -24.16
N GLY A 523 -28.78 -34.73 -22.99
CA GLY A 523 -28.95 -35.69 -21.91
C GLY A 523 -30.02 -35.21 -20.93
N THR A 524 -29.80 -35.50 -19.65
CA THR A 524 -30.68 -35.04 -18.57
C THR A 524 -30.73 -33.51 -18.50
N LEU A 525 -31.92 -32.93 -18.47
CA LEU A 525 -32.08 -31.50 -18.24
C LEU A 525 -32.03 -31.20 -16.75
N GLY A 526 -31.23 -30.22 -16.36
CA GLY A 526 -31.26 -29.68 -15.02
C GLY A 526 -32.54 -28.88 -14.76
N ALA A 527 -32.99 -28.90 -13.50
CA ALA A 527 -34.19 -28.18 -13.07
C ALA A 527 -34.15 -26.69 -13.50
N GLY A 528 -35.27 -26.23 -14.06
CA GLY A 528 -35.44 -24.87 -14.59
C GLY A 528 -35.07 -24.69 -16.07
N LEU A 529 -34.42 -25.69 -16.69
CA LEU A 529 -34.25 -25.73 -18.15
C LEU A 529 -35.47 -26.39 -18.80
N ALA A 530 -36.03 -25.73 -19.81
CA ALA A 530 -37.23 -26.18 -20.52
C ALA A 530 -36.89 -27.06 -21.73
N THR A 531 -35.88 -26.67 -22.51
CA THR A 531 -35.45 -27.41 -23.70
C THR A 531 -33.94 -27.36 -23.87
N CYS A 532 -33.40 -28.33 -24.58
CA CYS A 532 -32.03 -28.35 -25.08
C CYS A 532 -32.06 -28.70 -26.57
N SER A 533 -31.19 -28.07 -27.35
CA SER A 533 -30.98 -28.36 -28.76
C SER A 533 -29.50 -28.36 -29.11
N LEU A 534 -29.06 -29.34 -29.89
CA LEU A 534 -27.74 -29.36 -30.52
C LEU A 534 -27.81 -28.53 -31.81
N GLY A 535 -27.50 -27.23 -31.68
CA GLY A 535 -27.69 -26.25 -32.76
C GLY A 535 -26.57 -26.22 -33.80
N THR A 536 -25.33 -26.53 -33.40
CA THR A 536 -24.21 -26.71 -34.33
C THR A 536 -23.65 -28.11 -34.14
N GLN A 537 -23.53 -28.86 -35.23
CA GLN A 537 -22.91 -30.19 -35.26
C GLN A 537 -22.30 -30.46 -36.64
N PRO A 538 -21.24 -31.27 -36.73
CA PRO A 538 -20.74 -31.77 -38.01
C PRO A 538 -21.74 -32.71 -38.68
N ALA A 539 -21.57 -32.97 -39.98
CA ALA A 539 -22.24 -34.11 -40.61
C ALA A 539 -21.67 -35.43 -40.06
N ALA A 540 -22.46 -36.50 -40.05
CA ALA A 540 -21.95 -37.83 -39.70
C ALA A 540 -20.77 -38.20 -40.62
N GLY A 541 -19.68 -38.68 -40.04
CA GLY A 541 -18.42 -38.94 -40.74
C GLY A 541 -17.46 -37.74 -40.86
N ALA A 542 -17.86 -36.54 -40.45
CA ALA A 542 -17.02 -35.35 -40.47
C ALA A 542 -16.46 -34.99 -39.08
N THR A 543 -15.59 -33.99 -39.03
CA THR A 543 -15.07 -33.38 -37.79
C THR A 543 -15.52 -31.94 -37.67
N GLY A 544 -15.73 -31.44 -36.46
CA GLY A 544 -16.07 -30.03 -36.26
C GLY A 544 -16.66 -29.73 -34.88
N PRO A 545 -17.18 -28.49 -34.70
CA PRO A 545 -17.71 -28.02 -33.42
C PRO A 545 -19.09 -28.60 -33.13
N LEU A 546 -19.34 -28.86 -31.84
CA LEU A 546 -20.65 -29.19 -31.28
C LEU A 546 -21.10 -28.08 -30.32
N VAL A 547 -22.34 -27.64 -30.47
CA VAL A 547 -22.91 -26.55 -29.66
C VAL A 547 -24.31 -26.89 -29.21
N TRP A 548 -24.48 -27.11 -27.91
CA TRP A 548 -25.77 -27.27 -27.27
C TRP A 548 -26.26 -25.94 -26.70
N THR A 549 -27.48 -25.56 -27.03
CA THR A 549 -28.19 -24.39 -26.52
C THR A 549 -29.38 -24.80 -25.68
N PHE A 550 -29.63 -24.07 -24.61
CA PHE A 550 -30.72 -24.36 -23.67
C PHE A 550 -31.69 -23.19 -23.59
N ASN A 551 -32.98 -23.51 -23.43
CA ASN A 551 -34.01 -22.53 -23.07
C ASN A 551 -34.37 -22.69 -21.58
N GLY A 552 -34.67 -21.59 -20.91
CA GLY A 552 -34.92 -21.54 -19.47
C GLY A 552 -33.70 -21.09 -18.69
N SER A 553 -33.65 -21.44 -17.42
CA SER A 553 -32.55 -21.04 -16.54
C SER A 553 -32.24 -22.17 -15.56
N LEU A 554 -30.96 -22.53 -15.44
CA LEU A 554 -30.51 -23.62 -14.60
C LEU A 554 -30.53 -23.18 -13.13
N ALA A 555 -31.42 -23.77 -12.34
CA ALA A 555 -31.59 -23.44 -10.93
C ALA A 555 -30.35 -23.77 -10.07
N PRO A 556 -30.15 -23.10 -8.92
CA PRO A 556 -29.11 -23.45 -7.95
C PRO A 556 -29.13 -24.93 -7.57
N GLY A 557 -27.96 -25.58 -7.56
CA GLY A 557 -27.80 -27.02 -7.28
C GLY A 557 -28.22 -27.96 -8.42
N ALA A 558 -28.89 -27.45 -9.46
CA ALA A 558 -29.35 -28.28 -10.58
C ALA A 558 -28.18 -28.71 -11.46
N SER A 559 -28.27 -29.94 -11.96
CA SER A 559 -27.31 -30.51 -12.91
C SER A 559 -28.02 -31.16 -14.08
N GLY A 560 -27.34 -31.21 -15.21
CA GLY A 560 -27.79 -31.90 -16.40
C GLY A 560 -26.61 -32.39 -17.23
N SER A 561 -26.88 -32.97 -18.38
CA SER A 561 -25.86 -33.52 -19.26
C SER A 561 -26.19 -33.33 -20.72
N VAL A 562 -25.15 -33.35 -21.55
CA VAL A 562 -25.23 -33.53 -23.00
C VAL A 562 -24.23 -34.60 -23.41
N SER A 563 -24.45 -35.24 -24.54
CA SER A 563 -23.55 -36.30 -25.00
C SER A 563 -23.35 -36.27 -26.50
N PHE A 564 -22.23 -36.84 -26.94
CA PHE A 564 -21.99 -37.13 -28.34
C PHE A 564 -21.14 -38.38 -28.50
N THR A 565 -21.27 -38.99 -29.67
CA THR A 565 -20.61 -40.23 -30.06
C THR A 565 -19.72 -39.97 -31.26
N VAL A 566 -18.57 -40.62 -31.27
CA VAL A 566 -17.60 -40.56 -32.36
C VAL A 566 -17.08 -41.95 -32.67
N THR A 567 -16.65 -42.16 -33.91
CA THR A 567 -15.97 -43.40 -34.31
C THR A 567 -14.48 -43.13 -34.46
N VAL A 568 -13.63 -43.97 -33.88
CA VAL A 568 -12.17 -43.87 -34.03
C VAL A 568 -11.76 -44.19 -35.47
N GLN A 569 -10.85 -43.39 -36.05
CA GLN A 569 -10.35 -43.59 -37.41
C GLN A 569 -9.31 -44.70 -37.51
#